data_AF-A0A1D9QEI9-F1
#
_entry.id   AF-A0A1D9QEI9-F1
#
_cell.length_a   1.000
_cell.length_b   1.000
_cell.length_c   1.000
_cell.angle_alpha   90.00
_cell.angle_beta   90.00
_cell.angle_gamma   90.00
#
_symmetry.space_group_name_H-M   'P 1'
#
loop_
_entity.id
_entity.type
_entity.pdbx_description
1 polymer ?
#
loop_
_entity_poly.entity_id
_entity_poly.type
_entity_poly.pdbx_seq_one_letter_code
_entity_poly.pdbx_strand_id
1 'polypeptide(L)'
;MQLPMTTLIALLPFFLQANAQASGSGTTTRYWDCCKPSCSWSDKAVLASGSGPVGTCDINDSPLSDPTAMAVSGCNGGTSYMCSDQSPWAVTDDLAYGYAAVNIAGGSESSWCCACYELTFTSTALAGKKMIVQATNTGGDLGSNQFDLAMPGGGVGIFNGCTTEFGAPSSGWGSQYGGVSSATDCSTFPAALQAGCNFRFGWFEGADNPTVDFKQVECPAALTKSTGCKRADDSSMPAPDVAGSASASPIAKVATSSSSSSSVAPVAATPASSSSSSSTPAVVKPTSVKPSSSVAAAPAPVTTHVSSSSSSKTVAPQSTAASAPYSGEDDDTCDAE
;
A
#
# COMPACT_ATOMS: atom_id res chain seq x y z
N MET A 1 -39.33 -32.15 -19.42
CA MET A 1 -39.87 -31.35 -18.30
C MET A 1 -39.78 -29.89 -18.69
N GLN A 2 -40.91 -29.26 -19.04
CA GLN A 2 -40.99 -27.82 -19.25
C GLN A 2 -41.22 -27.18 -17.88
N LEU A 3 -40.24 -26.41 -17.41
CA LEU A 3 -40.40 -25.60 -16.20
C LEU A 3 -41.47 -24.52 -16.46
N PRO A 4 -42.46 -24.35 -15.57
CA PRO A 4 -43.53 -23.39 -15.79
C PRO A 4 -42.98 -21.96 -15.76
N MET A 5 -43.50 -21.13 -16.66
CA MET A 5 -43.03 -19.75 -16.90
C MET A 5 -43.12 -18.85 -15.64
N THR A 6 -43.96 -19.23 -14.68
CA THR A 6 -44.08 -18.58 -13.36
C THR A 6 -42.89 -18.85 -12.43
N THR A 7 -42.18 -19.97 -12.57
CA THR A 7 -40.96 -20.26 -11.79
C THR A 7 -39.76 -19.45 -12.31
N LEU A 8 -39.78 -19.06 -13.60
CA LEU A 8 -38.72 -18.25 -14.21
C LEU A 8 -38.73 -16.80 -13.69
N ILE A 9 -39.92 -16.25 -13.40
CA ILE A 9 -40.08 -14.86 -12.93
C ILE A 9 -39.73 -14.72 -11.44
N ALA A 10 -39.94 -15.76 -10.63
CA ALA A 10 -39.59 -15.75 -9.21
C ALA A 10 -38.06 -15.79 -8.96
N LEU A 11 -37.26 -16.17 -9.97
CA LEU A 11 -35.79 -16.20 -9.89
C LEU A 11 -35.12 -14.92 -10.38
N LEU A 12 -35.83 -14.02 -11.08
CA LEU A 12 -35.27 -12.75 -11.57
C LEU A 12 -34.63 -11.84 -10.49
N PRO A 13 -35.17 -11.71 -9.25
CA PRO A 13 -34.52 -10.86 -8.24
C PRO A 13 -33.25 -11.50 -7.64
N PHE A 14 -33.00 -12.79 -7.84
CA PHE A 14 -31.76 -13.46 -7.40
C PHE A 14 -30.59 -13.30 -8.39
N PHE A 15 -30.86 -12.89 -9.64
CA PHE A 15 -29.83 -12.69 -10.67
C PHE A 15 -29.42 -11.22 -10.86
N LEU A 16 -30.00 -10.30 -10.08
CA LEU A 16 -29.75 -8.85 -10.16
C LEU A 16 -29.24 -8.30 -8.81
N GLN A 17 -28.31 -8.99 -8.16
CA GLN A 17 -27.36 -8.30 -7.29
C GLN A 17 -26.37 -7.57 -8.20
N ALA A 18 -26.78 -6.42 -8.74
CA ALA A 18 -25.83 -5.45 -9.24
C ALA A 18 -25.01 -5.02 -8.02
N ASN A 19 -23.78 -5.53 -7.90
CA ASN A 19 -22.83 -5.03 -6.93
C ASN A 19 -22.67 -3.53 -7.24
N ALA A 20 -23.27 -2.68 -6.40
CA ALA A 20 -23.15 -1.25 -6.56
C ALA A 20 -21.67 -0.91 -6.42
N GLN A 21 -21.07 -0.44 -7.51
CA GLN A 21 -19.68 -0.07 -7.58
C GLN A 21 -19.41 1.04 -6.55
N ALA A 22 -18.51 0.80 -5.59
CA ALA A 22 -18.17 1.81 -4.60
C ALA A 22 -17.55 3.03 -5.31
N SER A 23 -18.05 4.22 -4.98
CA SER A 23 -17.53 5.49 -5.49
C SER A 23 -17.92 6.63 -4.55
N GLY A 24 -17.23 7.76 -4.71
CA GLY A 24 -17.54 8.99 -3.98
C GLY A 24 -16.32 9.87 -3.86
N SER A 25 -16.41 10.86 -2.97
CA SER A 25 -15.25 11.66 -2.56
C SER A 25 -14.61 11.05 -1.30
N GLY A 26 -13.32 11.29 -1.15
CA GLY A 26 -12.51 10.77 -0.07
C GLY A 26 -11.31 11.64 0.25
N THR A 27 -10.61 11.27 1.31
CA THR A 27 -9.36 11.90 1.75
C THR A 27 -8.24 10.89 1.72
N THR A 28 -7.01 11.36 1.52
CA THR A 28 -5.84 10.50 1.62
C THR A 28 -4.97 10.84 2.82
N THR A 29 -4.26 9.83 3.30
CA THR A 29 -3.06 9.97 4.13
C THR A 29 -1.94 9.17 3.49
N ARG A 30 -0.81 9.03 4.18
CA ARG A 30 0.33 8.24 3.73
C ARG A 30 0.93 7.47 4.91
N TYR A 31 1.33 6.23 4.68
CA TYR A 31 1.95 5.39 5.71
C TYR A 31 2.92 4.36 5.14
N TRP A 32 3.77 3.86 6.01
CA TRP A 32 4.51 2.61 5.83
C TRP A 32 4.98 2.13 7.20
N ASP A 33 4.25 1.18 7.78
CA ASP A 33 4.49 0.64 9.13
C ASP A 33 5.19 -0.72 9.13
N CYS A 34 5.39 -1.28 7.93
CA CYS A 34 5.95 -2.60 7.66
C CYS A 34 5.10 -3.79 8.17
N CYS A 35 3.93 -3.54 8.76
CA CYS A 35 3.11 -4.61 9.32
C CYS A 35 2.59 -5.55 8.24
N LYS A 36 2.29 -6.80 8.62
CA LYS A 36 1.45 -7.67 7.81
C LYS A 36 0.12 -6.96 7.48
N PRO A 37 -0.24 -6.77 6.20
CA PRO A 37 -1.51 -6.16 5.80
C PRO A 37 -2.71 -6.95 6.30
N SER A 38 -3.83 -6.29 6.63
CA SER A 38 -5.02 -6.99 7.12
C SER A 38 -5.65 -7.91 6.06
N CYS A 39 -5.55 -7.59 4.77
CA CYS A 39 -6.07 -8.44 3.69
C CYS A 39 -5.13 -9.62 3.35
N SER A 40 -4.04 -9.80 4.10
CA SER A 40 -3.19 -11.00 4.05
C SER A 40 -3.71 -12.14 4.93
N TRP A 41 -4.73 -11.88 5.76
CA TRP A 41 -5.39 -12.94 6.52
C TRP A 41 -6.43 -13.67 5.66
N SER A 42 -6.60 -14.97 5.91
CA SER A 42 -7.64 -15.78 5.28
C SER A 42 -9.04 -15.23 5.58
N ASP A 43 -9.98 -15.56 4.70
CA ASP A 43 -11.42 -15.28 4.87
C ASP A 43 -11.79 -13.80 4.99
N LYS A 44 -10.87 -12.90 4.59
CA LYS A 44 -11.11 -11.45 4.54
C LYS A 44 -11.91 -11.00 3.32
N ALA A 45 -11.94 -11.79 2.25
CA ALA A 45 -12.73 -11.53 1.05
C ALA A 45 -12.94 -12.83 0.25
N VAL A 46 -13.90 -12.83 -0.66
CA VAL A 46 -14.09 -13.92 -1.63
C VAL A 46 -13.14 -13.72 -2.80
N LEU A 47 -12.17 -14.61 -2.94
CA LEU A 47 -11.09 -14.49 -3.92
C LEU A 47 -11.33 -15.35 -5.16
N ALA A 48 -10.76 -14.92 -6.29
CA ALA A 48 -10.84 -15.64 -7.55
C ALA A 48 -10.17 -17.02 -7.43
N SER A 49 -10.62 -17.98 -8.24
CA SER A 49 -9.98 -19.30 -8.30
C SER A 49 -8.50 -19.16 -8.68
N GLY A 50 -7.61 -19.78 -7.89
CA GLY A 50 -6.16 -19.67 -8.08
C GLY A 50 -5.52 -18.41 -7.47
N SER A 51 -6.29 -17.54 -6.81
CA SER A 51 -5.79 -16.41 -6.02
C SER A 51 -5.62 -16.78 -4.55
N GLY A 52 -4.70 -16.11 -3.85
CA GLY A 52 -4.59 -16.14 -2.38
C GLY A 52 -4.81 -14.75 -1.78
N PRO A 53 -4.85 -14.62 -0.44
CA PRO A 53 -4.80 -13.31 0.23
C PRO A 53 -3.55 -12.53 -0.17
N VAL A 54 -3.49 -11.27 0.25
CA VAL A 54 -2.33 -10.41 -0.05
C VAL A 54 -1.04 -11.07 0.43
N GLY A 55 -0.08 -11.22 -0.49
CA GLY A 55 1.27 -11.69 -0.26
C GLY A 55 1.98 -10.95 0.87
N THR A 56 2.79 -11.68 1.63
CA THR A 56 3.63 -11.10 2.68
C THR A 56 5.05 -11.61 2.55
N CYS A 57 5.98 -10.88 3.14
CA CYS A 57 7.40 -11.20 3.08
C CYS A 57 7.96 -11.47 4.47
N ASP A 58 9.07 -12.21 4.50
CA ASP A 58 9.88 -12.35 5.71
C ASP A 58 10.74 -11.09 5.95
N ILE A 59 11.54 -11.11 7.01
CA ILE A 59 12.44 -10.00 7.39
C ILE A 59 13.47 -9.63 6.31
N ASN A 60 13.70 -10.50 5.34
CA ASN A 60 14.65 -10.27 4.24
C ASN A 60 13.92 -9.89 2.94
N ASP A 61 12.67 -9.44 3.02
CA ASP A 61 11.84 -9.07 1.87
C ASP A 61 11.62 -10.24 0.89
N SER A 62 11.70 -11.49 1.39
CA SER A 62 11.47 -12.68 0.59
C SER A 62 10.01 -13.13 0.70
N PRO A 63 9.29 -13.33 -0.43
CA PRO A 63 7.88 -13.75 -0.40
C PRO A 63 7.69 -15.05 0.38
N LEU A 64 6.74 -15.04 1.32
CA LEU A 64 6.33 -16.22 2.03
C LEU A 64 5.49 -17.11 1.09
N SER A 65 5.87 -18.39 0.96
CA SER A 65 5.23 -19.35 0.06
C SER A 65 3.77 -19.65 0.41
N ASP A 66 3.34 -19.26 1.61
CA ASP A 66 1.97 -19.32 2.06
C ASP A 66 1.59 -17.95 2.66
N PRO A 67 0.86 -17.09 1.93
CA PRO A 67 0.42 -15.79 2.47
C PRO A 67 -0.62 -15.96 3.58
N THR A 68 -1.31 -17.11 3.63
CA THR A 68 -2.17 -17.52 4.76
C THR A 68 -1.39 -18.07 5.93
N ALA A 69 -0.06 -18.24 5.80
CA ALA A 69 0.75 -18.77 6.87
C ALA A 69 0.41 -18.00 8.14
N MET A 70 0.09 -18.76 9.19
CA MET A 70 -0.14 -18.28 10.55
C MET A 70 1.04 -17.51 11.14
N ALA A 71 2.04 -17.15 10.32
CA ALA A 71 3.05 -16.17 10.61
C ALA A 71 2.37 -14.91 11.11
N VAL A 72 2.54 -14.72 12.41
CA VAL A 72 2.10 -13.55 13.14
C VAL A 72 2.75 -12.33 12.48
N SER A 73 2.02 -11.21 12.46
CA SER A 73 2.56 -9.94 11.99
C SER A 73 3.84 -9.60 12.75
N GLY A 74 4.86 -9.05 12.08
CA GLY A 74 6.03 -8.50 12.75
C GLY A 74 5.67 -7.45 13.82
N CYS A 75 4.60 -6.70 13.58
CA CYS A 75 4.04 -5.74 14.55
C CYS A 75 3.42 -6.37 15.80
N ASN A 76 3.26 -7.70 15.81
CA ASN A 76 2.82 -8.50 16.95
C ASN A 76 3.89 -9.53 17.37
N GLY A 77 5.17 -9.27 17.06
CA GLY A 77 6.29 -10.13 17.44
C GLY A 77 6.48 -11.37 16.56
N GLY A 78 5.83 -11.41 15.39
CA GLY A 78 6.01 -12.47 14.41
C GLY A 78 7.05 -12.16 13.34
N THR A 79 6.88 -12.77 12.16
CA THR A 79 7.89 -12.78 11.09
C THR A 79 7.31 -12.49 9.71
N SER A 80 6.10 -11.93 9.66
CA SER A 80 5.41 -11.58 8.41
C SER A 80 5.25 -10.05 8.31
N TYR A 81 5.70 -9.50 7.20
CA TYR A 81 5.77 -8.06 6.92
C TYR A 81 5.14 -7.75 5.55
N MET A 82 4.84 -6.47 5.32
CA MET A 82 4.44 -5.98 4.00
C MET A 82 5.63 -6.07 3.05
N CYS A 83 5.46 -6.71 1.88
CA CYS A 83 6.53 -6.81 0.89
C CYS A 83 6.86 -5.43 0.29
N SER A 84 8.15 -5.17 0.05
CA SER A 84 8.62 -3.90 -0.50
C SER A 84 8.15 -3.65 -1.92
N ASP A 85 7.85 -4.70 -2.69
CA ASP A 85 7.27 -4.61 -4.04
C ASP A 85 5.81 -4.13 -4.03
N GLN A 86 5.17 -4.09 -2.86
CA GLN A 86 3.89 -3.41 -2.63
C GLN A 86 4.09 -1.90 -2.38
N SER A 87 5.12 -1.32 -3.00
CA SER A 87 5.38 0.13 -3.06
C SER A 87 4.68 0.76 -4.29
N PRO A 88 4.43 2.08 -4.28
CA PRO A 88 3.81 2.76 -5.41
C PRO A 88 4.83 3.12 -6.49
N TRP A 89 4.36 3.27 -7.73
CA TRP A 89 5.19 3.67 -8.86
C TRP A 89 4.41 4.48 -9.91
N ALA A 90 5.13 5.33 -10.64
CA ALA A 90 4.59 6.05 -11.78
C ALA A 90 4.50 5.14 -13.01
N VAL A 91 3.35 5.17 -13.69
CA VAL A 91 3.13 4.51 -14.99
C VAL A 91 3.35 5.51 -16.12
N THR A 92 2.82 6.72 -15.95
CA THR A 92 3.05 7.90 -16.80
C THR A 92 3.12 9.13 -15.90
N ASP A 93 3.32 10.32 -16.49
CA ASP A 93 3.31 11.56 -15.72
C ASP A 93 1.96 11.81 -15.02
N ASP A 94 0.84 11.26 -15.52
CA ASP A 94 -0.52 11.48 -14.99
C ASP A 94 -1.17 10.23 -14.41
N LEU A 95 -0.50 9.08 -14.44
CA LEU A 95 -0.99 7.82 -13.89
C LEU A 95 0.06 7.16 -13.01
N ALA A 96 -0.31 6.80 -11.79
CA ALA A 96 0.46 5.96 -10.90
C ALA A 96 -0.34 4.73 -10.45
N TYR A 97 0.36 3.68 -10.03
CA TYR A 97 -0.20 2.52 -9.35
C TYR A 97 0.37 2.41 -7.94
N GLY A 98 -0.38 1.79 -7.03
CA GLY A 98 0.12 1.48 -5.70
C GLY A 98 -0.90 0.74 -4.84
N TYR A 99 -0.77 0.90 -3.54
CA TYR A 99 -1.52 0.16 -2.54
C TYR A 99 -1.99 1.10 -1.45
N ALA A 100 -3.05 0.71 -0.74
CA ALA A 100 -3.58 1.52 0.34
C ALA A 100 -4.22 0.66 1.45
N ALA A 101 -4.17 1.20 2.67
CA ALA A 101 -5.16 0.85 3.66
C ALA A 101 -6.43 1.66 3.40
N VAL A 102 -7.61 1.03 3.47
CA VAL A 102 -8.87 1.70 3.13
C VAL A 102 -9.93 1.52 4.20
N ASN A 103 -10.81 2.50 4.28
CA ASN A 103 -12.10 2.40 4.96
C ASN A 103 -13.16 3.06 4.06
N ILE A 104 -14.01 2.23 3.43
CA ILE A 104 -15.01 2.67 2.45
C ILE A 104 -16.38 2.69 3.11
N ALA A 105 -17.09 3.82 2.99
CA ALA A 105 -18.40 4.03 3.59
C ALA A 105 -19.39 2.94 3.18
N GLY A 106 -20.08 2.35 4.16
CA GLY A 106 -21.08 1.30 3.93
C GLY A 106 -20.48 -0.07 3.55
N GLY A 107 -19.15 -0.20 3.55
CA GLY A 107 -18.44 -1.44 3.31
C GLY A 107 -17.89 -2.08 4.58
N SER A 108 -17.17 -3.19 4.36
CA SER A 108 -16.31 -3.85 5.33
C SER A 108 -15.11 -4.47 4.61
N GLU A 109 -14.19 -5.09 5.35
CA GLU A 109 -13.05 -5.81 4.75
C GLU A 109 -13.48 -6.81 3.67
N SER A 110 -14.62 -7.49 3.83
CA SER A 110 -15.14 -8.41 2.81
C SER A 110 -15.47 -7.74 1.48
N SER A 111 -15.83 -6.46 1.51
CA SER A 111 -16.14 -5.68 0.31
C SER A 111 -14.92 -5.03 -0.35
N TRP A 112 -13.92 -4.60 0.43
CA TRP A 112 -12.78 -3.84 -0.11
C TRP A 112 -11.48 -4.62 -0.19
N CYS A 113 -11.28 -5.69 0.58
CA CYS A 113 -10.01 -6.40 0.52
C CYS A 113 -9.74 -6.92 -0.88
N CYS A 114 -8.55 -6.56 -1.38
CA CYS A 114 -8.05 -6.80 -2.72
C CYS A 114 -8.82 -6.13 -3.86
N ALA A 115 -9.79 -5.26 -3.58
CA ALA A 115 -10.44 -4.43 -4.57
C ALA A 115 -9.48 -3.33 -5.06
N CYS A 116 -9.68 -2.87 -6.29
CA CYS A 116 -8.95 -1.72 -6.81
C CYS A 116 -9.84 -0.50 -6.95
N TYR A 117 -9.24 0.66 -6.69
CA TYR A 117 -9.90 1.94 -6.77
C TYR A 117 -9.06 2.88 -7.64
N GLU A 118 -9.69 3.48 -8.64
CA GLU A 118 -9.13 4.62 -9.34
C GLU A 118 -9.41 5.87 -8.52
N LEU A 119 -8.35 6.53 -8.08
CA LEU A 119 -8.38 7.81 -7.39
C LEU A 119 -8.05 8.90 -8.40
N THR A 120 -8.91 9.89 -8.53
CA THR A 120 -8.61 11.16 -9.21
C THR A 120 -8.37 12.21 -8.13
N PHE A 121 -7.16 12.75 -8.05
CA PHE A 121 -6.85 13.79 -7.08
C PHE A 121 -7.62 15.07 -7.40
N THR A 122 -8.16 15.72 -6.38
CA THR A 122 -8.99 16.93 -6.50
C THR A 122 -8.37 18.18 -5.86
N SER A 123 -7.21 18.03 -5.22
CA SER A 123 -6.47 19.14 -4.60
C SER A 123 -4.95 18.93 -4.69
N THR A 124 -4.19 19.92 -4.20
CA THR A 124 -2.73 20.05 -4.31
C THR A 124 -2.27 20.18 -5.77
N ALA A 125 -0.96 20.06 -6.02
CA ALA A 125 -0.41 20.04 -7.38
C ALA A 125 -0.81 18.78 -8.17
N LEU A 126 -1.28 17.72 -7.49
CA LEU A 126 -1.72 16.49 -8.11
C LEU A 126 -3.12 16.56 -8.74
N ALA A 127 -3.87 17.65 -8.56
CA ALA A 127 -5.24 17.75 -9.05
C ALA A 127 -5.38 17.34 -10.53
N GLY A 128 -6.23 16.37 -10.81
CA GLY A 128 -6.46 15.78 -12.14
C GLY A 128 -5.57 14.57 -12.48
N LYS A 129 -4.46 14.35 -11.76
CA LYS A 129 -3.69 13.09 -11.87
C LYS A 129 -4.49 11.94 -11.27
N LYS A 130 -4.17 10.73 -11.75
CA LYS A 130 -4.85 9.51 -11.33
C LYS A 130 -3.89 8.54 -10.66
N MET A 131 -4.37 7.86 -9.63
CA MET A 131 -3.67 6.75 -9.00
C MET A 131 -4.62 5.57 -8.87
N ILE A 132 -4.24 4.39 -9.37
CA ILE A 132 -5.01 3.16 -9.13
C ILE A 132 -4.36 2.43 -7.96
N VAL A 133 -5.13 2.21 -6.91
CA VAL A 133 -4.66 1.53 -5.71
C VAL A 133 -5.37 0.21 -5.52
N GLN A 134 -4.63 -0.82 -5.12
CA GLN A 134 -5.23 -2.02 -4.55
C GLN A 134 -5.33 -1.88 -3.03
N ALA A 135 -6.51 -2.16 -2.48
CA ALA A 135 -6.73 -2.19 -1.04
C ALA A 135 -6.13 -3.46 -0.43
N THR A 136 -5.05 -3.30 0.32
CA THR A 136 -4.32 -4.41 0.97
C THR A 136 -4.49 -4.43 2.48
N ASN A 137 -4.98 -3.35 3.07
CA ASN A 137 -5.10 -3.19 4.52
C ASN A 137 -6.36 -2.40 4.89
N THR A 138 -6.67 -2.36 6.18
CA THR A 138 -7.60 -1.40 6.77
C THR A 138 -6.98 -0.82 8.05
N GLY A 139 -7.41 0.37 8.45
CA GLY A 139 -6.98 1.02 9.69
C GLY A 139 -8.20 1.39 10.54
N GLY A 140 -8.16 1.10 11.84
CA GLY A 140 -9.26 1.41 12.76
C GLY A 140 -9.42 2.90 13.04
N ASP A 141 -8.40 3.69 12.73
CA ASP A 141 -8.35 5.16 12.82
C ASP A 141 -8.76 5.87 11.52
N LEU A 142 -8.98 5.11 10.43
CA LEU A 142 -9.39 5.68 9.16
C LEU A 142 -10.85 6.16 9.23
N GLY A 143 -11.07 7.39 8.80
CA GLY A 143 -12.39 7.95 8.58
C GLY A 143 -13.12 7.32 7.40
N SER A 144 -14.38 7.74 7.21
CA SER A 144 -15.19 7.30 6.08
C SER A 144 -14.58 7.73 4.74
N ASN A 145 -14.45 6.81 3.79
CA ASN A 145 -13.82 7.01 2.48
C ASN A 145 -12.37 7.53 2.56
N GLN A 146 -11.59 7.01 3.52
CA GLN A 146 -10.18 7.34 3.65
C GLN A 146 -9.29 6.28 2.99
N PHE A 147 -8.30 6.76 2.25
CA PHE A 147 -7.25 5.95 1.62
C PHE A 147 -5.89 6.33 2.22
N ASP A 148 -5.35 5.47 3.07
CA ASP A 148 -3.99 5.64 3.59
C ASP A 148 -2.99 5.02 2.60
N LEU A 149 -2.32 5.86 1.82
CA LEU A 149 -1.50 5.41 0.70
C LEU A 149 -0.20 4.79 1.22
N ALA A 150 0.08 3.55 0.82
CA ALA A 150 1.31 2.87 1.18
C ALA A 150 2.48 3.53 0.44
N MET A 151 3.31 4.27 1.15
CA MET A 151 4.47 4.99 0.64
C MET A 151 5.61 4.84 1.64
N PRO A 152 6.69 4.10 1.31
CA PRO A 152 7.84 3.99 2.20
C PRO A 152 8.31 5.36 2.68
N GLY A 153 8.39 5.53 4.00
CA GLY A 153 8.72 6.80 4.63
C GLY A 153 7.54 7.77 4.76
N GLY A 154 6.30 7.33 4.57
CA GLY A 154 5.07 8.08 4.85
C GLY A 154 4.77 8.25 6.34
N GLY A 155 5.46 7.50 7.20
CA GLY A 155 5.24 7.45 8.65
C GLY A 155 4.70 6.08 9.07
N VAL A 156 5.12 5.60 10.23
CA VAL A 156 4.72 4.29 10.74
C VAL A 156 3.35 4.34 11.43
N GLY A 157 2.93 5.53 11.88
CA GLY A 157 1.64 5.71 12.55
C GLY A 157 1.58 5.00 13.90
N ILE A 158 0.50 4.26 14.15
CA ILE A 158 0.22 3.62 15.44
C ILE A 158 1.17 2.43 15.69
N PHE A 159 1.46 1.65 14.66
CA PHE A 159 2.31 0.46 14.74
C PHE A 159 3.69 0.75 14.14
N ASN A 160 4.70 -0.04 14.49
CA ASN A 160 6.04 0.11 13.92
C ASN A 160 6.73 -1.26 13.83
N GLY A 161 6.44 -2.00 12.76
CA GLY A 161 7.16 -3.21 12.39
C GLY A 161 8.51 -2.90 11.73
N CYS A 162 8.70 -1.69 11.21
CA CYS A 162 9.92 -1.31 10.51
C CYS A 162 11.16 -1.32 11.42
N THR A 163 10.98 -1.09 12.72
CA THR A 163 12.07 -1.23 13.71
C THR A 163 12.56 -2.67 13.79
N THR A 164 11.64 -3.65 13.83
CA THR A 164 12.00 -5.07 13.92
C THR A 164 12.46 -5.63 12.59
N GLU A 165 11.90 -5.15 11.47
CA GLU A 165 12.24 -5.63 10.13
C GLU A 165 13.59 -5.09 9.64
N PHE A 166 13.74 -3.76 9.65
CA PHE A 166 14.85 -3.07 9.00
C PHE A 166 15.77 -2.33 9.97
N GLY A 167 15.51 -2.42 11.29
CA GLY A 167 16.25 -1.63 12.27
C GLY A 167 15.97 -0.13 12.17
N ALA A 168 14.81 0.26 11.67
CA ALA A 168 14.41 1.67 11.64
C ALA A 168 14.35 2.27 13.06
N PRO A 169 14.46 3.60 13.22
CA PRO A 169 14.25 4.25 14.52
C PRO A 169 12.86 3.96 15.10
N SER A 170 12.69 4.17 16.40
CA SER A 170 11.42 3.88 17.11
C SER A 170 10.22 4.70 16.62
N SER A 171 10.46 5.82 15.93
CA SER A 171 9.44 6.64 15.25
C SER A 171 9.33 6.36 13.74
N GLY A 172 10.05 5.37 13.22
CA GLY A 172 10.29 5.18 11.78
C GLY A 172 11.44 6.06 11.29
N TRP A 173 11.59 6.18 9.97
CA TRP A 173 12.68 6.95 9.34
C TRP A 173 12.50 8.48 9.41
N GLY A 174 11.41 8.97 9.99
CA GLY A 174 11.12 10.40 10.12
C GLY A 174 10.11 10.63 11.25
N SER A 175 9.20 11.58 11.07
CA SER A 175 8.09 11.77 12.01
C SER A 175 7.21 10.51 12.06
N GLN A 176 6.74 10.14 13.26
CA GLN A 176 5.87 8.98 13.44
C GLN A 176 4.65 9.03 12.49
N TYR A 177 4.03 10.21 12.37
CA TYR A 177 3.00 10.50 11.38
C TYR A 177 3.56 11.47 10.34
N GLY A 178 3.42 11.15 9.06
CA GLY A 178 3.93 11.96 7.94
C GLY A 178 5.38 11.66 7.52
N GLY A 179 6.13 10.92 8.35
CA GLY A 179 7.41 10.31 7.98
C GLY A 179 8.52 11.27 7.60
N VAL A 180 9.30 10.92 6.58
CA VAL A 180 10.43 11.75 6.10
C VAL A 180 9.94 13.06 5.49
N SER A 181 10.80 14.07 5.47
CA SER A 181 10.45 15.42 5.00
C SER A 181 11.14 15.81 3.69
N SER A 182 12.14 15.04 3.25
CA SER A 182 12.91 15.32 2.04
C SER A 182 13.24 14.04 1.27
N ALA A 183 13.33 14.15 -0.07
CA ALA A 183 13.78 13.07 -0.94
C ALA A 183 15.20 12.59 -0.60
N THR A 184 16.04 13.46 -0.02
CA THR A 184 17.40 13.09 0.41
C THR A 184 17.39 12.00 1.48
N ASP A 185 16.35 11.96 2.31
CA ASP A 185 16.22 10.99 3.42
C ASP A 185 16.04 9.57 2.87
N CYS A 186 15.46 9.43 1.66
CA CYS A 186 15.26 8.14 0.99
C CYS A 186 16.56 7.38 0.72
N SER A 187 17.70 8.06 0.63
CA SER A 187 19.01 7.41 0.43
C SER A 187 19.46 6.53 1.61
N THR A 188 18.85 6.73 2.79
CA THR A 188 19.14 5.96 4.00
C THR A 188 18.27 4.71 4.16
N PHE A 189 17.28 4.53 3.30
CA PHE A 189 16.35 3.40 3.37
C PHE A 189 16.99 2.11 2.85
N PRO A 190 16.48 0.93 3.27
CA PRO A 190 16.74 -0.32 2.58
C PRO A 190 16.53 -0.16 1.07
N ALA A 191 17.42 -0.74 0.27
CA ALA A 191 17.45 -0.53 -1.18
C ALA A 191 16.09 -0.77 -1.86
N ALA A 192 15.34 -1.79 -1.41
CA ALA A 192 14.03 -2.13 -1.94
C ALA A 192 12.96 -1.04 -1.72
N LEU A 193 13.08 -0.25 -0.64
CA LEU A 193 12.12 0.80 -0.27
C LEU A 193 12.45 2.17 -0.88
N GLN A 194 13.66 2.36 -1.41
CA GLN A 194 14.10 3.67 -1.91
C GLN A 194 13.24 4.15 -3.08
N ALA A 195 12.82 3.26 -3.98
CA ALA A 195 12.00 3.64 -5.13
C ALA A 195 10.62 4.19 -4.68
N GLY A 196 9.95 3.48 -3.77
CA GLY A 196 8.67 3.93 -3.19
C GLY A 196 8.80 5.21 -2.37
N CYS A 197 9.90 5.40 -1.64
CA CYS A 197 10.19 6.65 -0.94
C CYS A 197 10.40 7.81 -1.93
N ASN A 198 11.17 7.61 -3.00
CA ASN A 198 11.40 8.63 -4.01
C ASN A 198 10.13 8.96 -4.81
N PHE A 199 9.23 7.99 -5.01
CA PHE A 199 7.92 8.23 -5.64
C PHE A 199 7.16 9.35 -4.93
N ARG A 200 7.19 9.38 -3.59
CA ARG A 200 6.51 10.39 -2.77
C ARG A 200 6.93 11.82 -3.14
N PHE A 201 8.21 12.04 -3.44
CA PHE A 201 8.74 13.37 -3.74
C PHE A 201 8.86 13.66 -5.24
N GLY A 202 8.87 12.61 -6.07
CA GLY A 202 8.87 12.70 -7.52
C GLY A 202 7.46 12.87 -8.07
N TRP A 203 6.80 11.76 -8.41
CA TRP A 203 5.48 11.77 -9.04
C TRP A 203 4.39 12.34 -8.13
N PHE A 204 4.46 12.04 -6.83
CA PHE A 204 3.47 12.51 -5.86
C PHE A 204 3.77 13.94 -5.36
N GLU A 205 4.87 14.56 -5.82
CA GLU A 205 5.22 15.97 -5.60
C GLU A 205 5.25 16.42 -4.12
N GLY A 206 5.45 15.48 -3.20
CA GLY A 206 5.41 15.75 -1.76
C GLY A 206 4.04 16.22 -1.25
N ALA A 207 2.96 15.96 -1.99
CA ALA A 207 1.61 16.40 -1.65
C ALA A 207 1.22 15.93 -0.23
N ASP A 208 0.64 16.85 0.55
CA ASP A 208 0.21 16.56 1.91
C ASP A 208 -1.29 16.28 1.95
N ASN A 209 -1.64 15.00 2.07
CA ASN A 209 -3.01 14.50 2.25
C ASN A 209 -4.01 15.05 1.21
N PRO A 210 -3.74 14.93 -0.11
CA PRO A 210 -4.66 15.41 -1.13
C PRO A 210 -6.03 14.72 -1.00
N THR A 211 -7.08 15.45 -1.33
CA THR A 211 -8.44 14.93 -1.51
C THR A 211 -8.57 14.21 -2.85
N VAL A 212 -9.51 13.27 -2.93
CA VAL A 212 -9.75 12.46 -4.14
C VAL A 212 -11.24 12.29 -4.40
N ASP A 213 -11.59 12.12 -5.66
CA ASP A 213 -12.78 11.35 -6.03
C ASP A 213 -12.32 9.95 -6.43
N PHE A 214 -13.10 8.93 -6.06
CA PHE A 214 -12.76 7.54 -6.31
C PHE A 214 -13.89 6.75 -6.95
N LYS A 215 -13.51 5.71 -7.68
CA LYS A 215 -14.39 4.67 -8.18
C LYS A 215 -13.70 3.31 -8.11
N GLN A 216 -14.43 2.27 -7.71
CA GLN A 216 -13.94 0.90 -7.77
C GLN A 216 -13.86 0.44 -9.23
N VAL A 217 -12.78 -0.23 -9.58
CA VAL A 217 -12.42 -0.65 -10.94
C VAL A 217 -11.85 -2.06 -10.94
N GLU A 218 -11.82 -2.70 -12.10
CA GLU A 218 -11.10 -3.96 -12.28
C GLU A 218 -9.61 -3.73 -11.99
N CYS A 219 -9.03 -4.60 -11.18
CA CYS A 219 -7.63 -4.49 -10.80
C CYS A 219 -6.68 -4.70 -12.00
N PRO A 220 -5.80 -3.71 -12.31
CA PRO A 220 -4.69 -3.94 -13.23
C PRO A 220 -3.86 -5.16 -12.82
N ALA A 221 -3.50 -5.99 -13.81
CA ALA A 221 -2.67 -7.18 -13.56
C ALA A 221 -1.32 -6.86 -12.91
N ALA A 222 -0.80 -5.63 -13.10
CA ALA A 222 0.44 -5.18 -12.48
C ALA A 222 0.33 -5.10 -10.94
N LEU A 223 -0.84 -4.75 -10.40
CA LEU A 223 -1.08 -4.68 -8.96
C LEU A 223 -1.25 -6.08 -8.35
N THR A 224 -2.13 -6.89 -8.96
CA THR A 224 -2.46 -8.24 -8.47
C THR A 224 -1.31 -9.23 -8.64
N LYS A 225 -0.38 -8.98 -9.58
CA LYS A 225 0.84 -9.79 -9.72
C LYS A 225 1.76 -9.70 -8.51
N SER A 226 1.89 -8.52 -7.90
CA SER A 226 2.73 -8.33 -6.72
C SER A 226 2.08 -8.90 -5.47
N THR A 227 0.78 -8.68 -5.28
CA THR A 227 0.08 -9.17 -4.08
C THR A 227 -0.38 -10.62 -4.18
N GLY A 228 -0.51 -11.18 -5.39
CA GLY A 228 -1.14 -12.49 -5.59
C GLY A 228 -2.64 -12.51 -5.23
N CYS A 229 -3.24 -11.35 -4.95
CA CYS A 229 -4.63 -11.23 -4.52
C CYS A 229 -5.51 -10.60 -5.60
N LYS A 230 -6.57 -11.32 -5.97
CA LYS A 230 -7.61 -10.90 -6.92
C LYS A 230 -8.96 -11.38 -6.41
N ARG A 231 -9.94 -10.47 -6.36
CA ARG A 231 -11.30 -10.81 -5.93
C ARG A 231 -12.04 -11.65 -6.97
N ALA A 232 -13.00 -12.46 -6.52
CA ALA A 232 -13.84 -13.24 -7.42
C ALA A 232 -14.78 -12.36 -8.27
N ASP A 233 -15.16 -11.20 -7.75
CA ASP A 233 -16.02 -10.21 -8.42
C ASP A 233 -15.25 -9.18 -9.25
N ASP A 234 -13.91 -9.25 -9.32
CA ASP A 234 -13.05 -8.23 -9.95
C ASP A 234 -13.39 -8.00 -11.43
N SER A 235 -13.65 -9.08 -12.18
CA SER A 235 -14.01 -9.00 -13.61
C SER A 235 -15.41 -8.43 -13.88
N SER A 236 -16.21 -8.20 -12.83
CA SER A 236 -17.49 -7.49 -12.94
C SER A 236 -17.35 -5.97 -12.77
N MET A 237 -16.18 -5.50 -12.34
CA MET A 237 -15.90 -4.08 -12.17
C MET A 237 -15.58 -3.42 -13.50
N PRO A 238 -15.86 -2.11 -13.65
CA PRO A 238 -15.48 -1.36 -14.84
C PRO A 238 -13.95 -1.34 -15.02
N ALA A 239 -13.49 -1.36 -16.26
CA ALA A 239 -12.09 -1.10 -16.54
C ALA A 239 -11.69 0.31 -16.06
N PRO A 240 -10.44 0.50 -15.56
CA PRO A 240 -9.97 1.82 -15.19
C PRO A 240 -9.80 2.74 -16.39
N ASP A 241 -9.98 4.03 -16.15
CA ASP A 241 -9.78 5.09 -17.15
C ASP A 241 -8.27 5.37 -17.29
N VAL A 242 -7.57 4.45 -17.94
CA VAL A 242 -6.11 4.53 -18.20
C VAL A 242 -5.75 5.54 -19.30
N ALA A 243 -6.74 6.20 -19.91
CA ALA A 243 -6.51 7.32 -20.78
C ALA A 243 -6.07 8.52 -19.93
N GLY A 244 -4.76 8.74 -19.85
CA GLY A 244 -4.14 9.89 -19.21
C GLY A 244 -4.87 11.18 -19.57
N SER A 245 -5.09 11.99 -18.54
CA SER A 245 -5.80 13.28 -18.53
C SER A 245 -5.84 14.00 -19.89
N ALA A 246 -6.87 13.70 -20.69
CA ALA A 246 -7.20 14.45 -21.90
C ALA A 246 -8.67 14.87 -21.92
N SER A 247 -9.32 14.91 -20.75
CA SER A 247 -10.70 15.36 -20.64
C SER A 247 -10.85 16.42 -19.55
N ALA A 248 -10.19 17.56 -19.78
CA ALA A 248 -10.81 18.83 -19.39
C ALA A 248 -11.91 19.11 -20.43
N SER A 249 -13.17 19.08 -20.00
CA SER A 249 -14.33 19.41 -20.86
C SER A 249 -14.19 20.79 -21.52
N PRO A 250 -14.76 20.99 -22.74
CA PRO A 250 -14.68 22.25 -23.44
C PRO A 250 -15.58 23.28 -22.76
N ILE A 251 -14.99 24.38 -22.27
CA ILE A 251 -15.73 25.60 -22.01
C ILE A 251 -16.29 26.08 -23.34
N ALA A 252 -17.62 26.09 -23.43
CA ALA A 252 -18.35 26.72 -24.51
C ALA A 252 -17.87 28.17 -24.70
N LYS A 253 -17.28 28.46 -25.87
CA LYS A 253 -17.15 29.81 -26.40
C LYS A 253 -17.74 29.85 -27.81
N VAL A 254 -18.99 30.33 -27.82
CA VAL A 254 -19.59 31.28 -28.77
C VAL A 254 -18.92 31.36 -30.14
N ALA A 255 -19.72 31.00 -31.16
CA ALA A 255 -19.46 31.29 -32.55
C ALA A 255 -19.27 32.79 -32.81
N THR A 256 -18.22 33.15 -33.54
CA THR A 256 -18.25 34.32 -34.43
C THR A 256 -17.41 34.01 -35.66
N SER A 257 -18.05 34.10 -36.82
CA SER A 257 -17.52 33.85 -38.15
C SER A 257 -16.86 35.11 -38.74
N SER A 258 -16.18 34.90 -39.88
CA SER A 258 -15.64 35.84 -40.90
C SER A 258 -14.14 36.21 -40.74
N SER A 259 -13.25 35.66 -41.59
CA SER A 259 -12.80 36.13 -42.94
C SER A 259 -11.52 36.99 -42.81
N SER A 260 -10.45 36.98 -43.59
CA SER A 260 -9.89 36.22 -44.72
C SER A 260 -8.43 36.70 -44.89
N SER A 261 -7.64 35.95 -45.66
CA SER A 261 -6.56 36.44 -46.56
C SER A 261 -5.10 36.55 -46.08
N SER A 262 -4.27 35.91 -46.90
CA SER A 262 -2.82 35.78 -47.01
C SER A 262 -2.02 37.10 -47.05
N SER A 263 -0.74 37.06 -46.65
CA SER A 263 0.44 37.12 -47.56
C SER A 263 1.74 37.64 -46.90
N VAL A 264 2.82 36.88 -47.14
CA VAL A 264 4.20 37.33 -47.49
C VAL A 264 5.15 37.82 -46.38
N ALA A 265 6.24 37.06 -46.22
CA ALA A 265 7.51 37.37 -45.52
C ALA A 265 8.37 38.38 -46.36
N PRO A 266 9.63 38.79 -46.06
CA PRO A 266 10.71 37.96 -45.50
C PRO A 266 11.83 38.68 -44.70
N VAL A 267 12.91 37.92 -44.43
CA VAL A 267 14.33 38.30 -44.12
C VAL A 267 14.56 39.00 -42.76
N ALA A 268 15.45 38.53 -41.87
CA ALA A 268 16.85 38.20 -42.16
C ALA A 268 17.43 37.06 -41.33
N ALA A 269 18.36 36.36 -41.99
CA ALA A 269 19.13 35.24 -41.53
C ALA A 269 20.57 35.67 -41.18
N THR A 270 21.15 34.91 -40.23
CA THR A 270 22.55 34.44 -40.12
C THR A 270 23.68 35.47 -39.91
N PRO A 271 24.94 35.03 -39.60
CA PRO A 271 25.44 33.72 -39.12
C PRO A 271 26.21 33.84 -37.78
N ALA A 272 26.29 32.82 -36.92
CA ALA A 272 27.09 31.59 -36.99
C ALA A 272 28.61 31.75 -36.74
N SER A 273 29.16 30.69 -36.14
CA SER A 273 30.56 30.22 -36.14
C SER A 273 31.34 30.55 -34.86
N SER A 274 32.16 29.69 -34.25
CA SER A 274 32.46 28.24 -34.29
C SER A 274 33.76 28.04 -33.48
N SER A 275 34.18 26.78 -33.29
CA SER A 275 35.53 26.28 -32.92
C SER A 275 35.85 26.27 -31.41
N SER A 276 35.91 25.10 -30.74
CA SER A 276 36.97 24.05 -30.73
C SER A 276 38.30 24.61 -30.17
N SER A 277 39.11 23.99 -29.32
CA SER A 277 39.31 22.62 -28.80
C SER A 277 40.57 22.66 -27.91
N SER A 278 40.87 21.59 -27.16
CA SER A 278 42.17 21.24 -26.53
C SER A 278 42.57 22.06 -25.28
N SER A 279 43.22 21.55 -24.22
CA SER A 279 43.95 20.30 -23.92
C SER A 279 44.17 20.21 -22.39
N THR A 280 44.18 18.99 -21.83
CA THR A 280 44.74 18.64 -20.50
C THR A 280 46.29 18.66 -20.54
N PRO A 281 47.10 18.31 -19.49
CA PRO A 281 46.78 17.82 -18.14
C PRO A 281 47.62 18.45 -16.98
N ALA A 282 47.22 18.22 -15.73
CA ALA A 282 48.15 18.22 -14.61
C ALA A 282 47.83 17.08 -13.63
N VAL A 283 48.79 16.18 -13.55
CA VAL A 283 48.90 14.99 -12.71
C VAL A 283 49.47 15.39 -11.35
N VAL A 284 48.84 15.01 -10.24
CA VAL A 284 49.57 14.56 -9.02
C VAL A 284 48.72 13.49 -8.31
N LYS A 285 49.26 12.27 -8.23
CA LYS A 285 48.83 11.15 -7.38
C LYS A 285 50.01 10.84 -6.41
N PRO A 286 49.89 9.89 -5.47
CA PRO A 286 49.51 10.05 -4.07
C PRO A 286 50.71 9.75 -3.13
N THR A 287 50.54 9.98 -1.83
CA THR A 287 51.44 9.40 -0.82
C THR A 287 50.69 8.39 0.03
N SER A 288 50.95 7.11 -0.23
CA SER A 288 50.61 5.98 0.65
C SER A 288 51.56 5.96 1.84
N VAL A 289 51.03 5.77 3.06
CA VAL A 289 51.79 5.21 4.18
C VAL A 289 50.88 4.25 4.97
N LYS A 290 51.34 3.01 5.09
CA LYS A 290 50.87 1.91 5.97
C LYS A 290 52.12 1.00 6.19
N PRO A 291 52.20 0.05 7.15
CA PRO A 291 51.68 -0.09 8.53
C PRO A 291 52.82 -0.28 9.57
N SER A 292 52.50 -0.16 10.87
CA SER A 292 53.18 -0.87 11.99
C SER A 292 52.15 -1.05 13.12
N SER A 293 51.63 -2.26 13.37
CA SER A 293 52.16 -3.37 14.21
C SER A 293 52.07 -3.14 15.73
N SER A 294 51.08 -3.83 16.32
CA SER A 294 51.11 -4.62 17.59
C SER A 294 51.59 -4.01 18.92
N VAL A 295 50.68 -3.99 19.91
CA VAL A 295 50.96 -4.47 21.29
C VAL A 295 49.67 -5.12 21.86
N ALA A 296 49.84 -6.20 22.62
CA ALA A 296 48.81 -7.07 23.20
C ALA A 296 48.72 -6.93 24.74
N ALA A 297 47.64 -7.54 25.29
CA ALA A 297 47.38 -7.93 26.70
C ALA A 297 47.08 -6.80 27.71
N ALA A 298 46.15 -6.91 28.67
CA ALA A 298 45.61 -8.04 29.43
C ALA A 298 44.21 -7.71 30.07
N PRO A 299 43.51 -8.66 30.74
CA PRO A 299 42.05 -8.66 30.92
C PRO A 299 41.50 -8.47 32.37
N ALA A 300 40.19 -8.18 32.45
CA ALA A 300 39.16 -8.48 33.48
C ALA A 300 39.35 -8.01 34.95
N PRO A 301 38.24 -7.85 35.70
CA PRO A 301 37.71 -9.02 36.38
C PRO A 301 36.19 -9.23 36.28
N VAL A 302 35.88 -10.52 36.37
CA VAL A 302 34.60 -11.15 36.61
C VAL A 302 34.21 -10.97 38.08
N THR A 303 32.95 -10.64 38.36
CA THR A 303 32.32 -10.94 39.67
C THR A 303 31.17 -11.91 39.46
N THR A 304 31.45 -13.16 39.77
CA THR A 304 30.50 -14.21 40.10
C THR A 304 29.93 -13.98 41.50
N HIS A 305 28.61 -14.08 41.66
CA HIS A 305 28.01 -14.61 42.88
C HIS A 305 27.03 -15.71 42.50
N VAL A 306 27.27 -16.89 43.07
CA VAL A 306 26.53 -18.13 42.93
C VAL A 306 26.11 -18.56 44.33
N SER A 307 24.89 -19.13 44.41
CA SER A 307 24.37 -20.05 45.45
C SER A 307 23.94 -19.43 46.81
N SER A 308 22.89 -19.90 47.48
CA SER A 308 22.19 -21.20 47.43
C SER A 308 20.92 -21.23 48.31
N SER A 309 19.93 -22.05 47.89
CA SER A 309 19.01 -22.94 48.65
C SER A 309 18.26 -22.43 49.91
N SER A 310 16.96 -22.66 50.10
CA SER A 310 16.36 -23.99 50.35
C SER A 310 14.82 -23.92 50.61
N SER A 311 14.11 -24.98 50.18
CA SER A 311 12.95 -25.72 50.77
C SER A 311 11.86 -24.98 51.60
N SER A 312 10.54 -25.27 51.59
CA SER A 312 9.82 -26.56 51.55
C SER A 312 8.28 -26.35 51.47
N LYS A 313 7.58 -27.28 50.79
CA LYS A 313 6.23 -27.90 50.98
C LYS A 313 5.08 -27.20 51.76
N THR A 314 3.84 -27.29 51.23
CA THR A 314 2.61 -28.01 51.73
C THR A 314 1.38 -27.68 50.82
N VAL A 315 0.86 -28.55 49.92
CA VAL A 315 -0.37 -29.43 49.99
C VAL A 315 -1.69 -28.72 50.39
N ALA A 316 -2.56 -28.28 49.45
CA ALA A 316 -3.82 -28.88 48.88
C ALA A 316 -5.13 -28.59 49.69
N PRO A 317 -6.40 -28.79 49.22
CA PRO A 317 -6.93 -29.27 47.91
C PRO A 317 -8.27 -28.63 47.36
N GLN A 318 -8.75 -29.18 46.22
CA GLN A 318 -10.15 -29.28 45.67
C GLN A 318 -10.82 -28.00 45.08
N SER A 319 -11.63 -28.04 44.00
CA SER A 319 -12.61 -29.06 43.57
C SER A 319 -12.88 -29.11 42.05
N THR A 320 -13.21 -30.32 41.59
CA THR A 320 -13.73 -30.74 40.27
C THR A 320 -15.25 -30.57 40.16
N ALA A 321 -15.76 -30.20 38.99
CA ALA A 321 -17.13 -30.48 38.52
C ALA A 321 -17.06 -30.68 37.00
N ALA A 322 -17.11 -31.91 36.48
CA ALA A 322 -18.29 -32.74 36.22
C ALA A 322 -19.09 -32.26 34.99
N SER A 323 -18.86 -32.98 33.89
CA SER A 323 -19.56 -32.95 32.61
C SER A 323 -20.76 -33.92 32.60
N ALA A 324 -21.88 -33.50 32.01
CA ALA A 324 -22.85 -34.37 31.32
C ALA A 324 -23.73 -33.55 30.34
N PRO A 325 -24.25 -34.15 29.26
CA PRO A 325 -24.83 -33.47 28.10
C PRO A 325 -26.36 -33.37 28.18
N TYR A 326 -26.96 -32.41 27.46
CA TYR A 326 -28.41 -32.35 27.26
C TYR A 326 -28.75 -32.13 25.78
N SER A 327 -29.67 -32.95 25.31
CA SER A 327 -30.29 -33.04 23.99
C SER A 327 -31.67 -32.36 23.99
N GLY A 328 -32.15 -31.92 22.82
CA GLY A 328 -33.52 -31.45 22.52
C GLY A 328 -33.50 -30.01 22.02
N GLU A 329 -33.66 -29.73 20.72
CA GLU A 329 -34.91 -29.74 19.90
C GLU A 329 -35.89 -28.61 20.26
N ASP A 330 -36.19 -27.85 19.20
CA ASP A 330 -37.40 -27.08 18.87
C ASP A 330 -37.65 -25.65 19.41
N ASP A 331 -37.63 -24.74 18.42
CA ASP A 331 -38.65 -23.75 18.03
C ASP A 331 -38.87 -22.42 18.77
N ASP A 332 -39.32 -21.49 17.93
CA ASP A 332 -40.01 -20.22 18.15
C ASP A 332 -39.23 -18.89 18.29
N THR A 333 -39.13 -18.22 17.13
CA THR A 333 -39.81 -16.94 16.82
C THR A 333 -39.52 -15.71 17.68
N CYS A 334 -38.84 -14.71 17.09
CA CYS A 334 -39.01 -13.30 17.43
C CYS A 334 -38.92 -12.43 16.17
N ASP A 335 -40.08 -11.97 15.72
CA ASP A 335 -40.28 -10.84 14.81
C ASP A 335 -40.16 -9.49 15.54
N ALA A 336 -39.74 -8.47 14.78
CA ALA A 336 -40.11 -7.05 14.84
C ALA A 336 -40.24 -6.31 16.18
N GLU A 337 -39.36 -5.31 16.41
CA GLU A 337 -39.65 -3.88 16.22
C GLU A 337 -38.36 -3.10 15.90
#